data_AF-A0A832LT16-F1
#
_entry.id   AF-A0A832LT16-F1
#
_cell.length_a   1.000
_cell.length_b   1.000
_cell.length_c   1.000
_cell.angle_alpha   90.00
_cell.angle_beta   90.00
_cell.angle_gamma   90.00
#
_symmetry.space_group_name_H-M   'P 1'
#
loop_
_entity.id
_entity.type
_entity.pdbx_description
1 polymer ?
#
loop_
_entity_poly.entity_id
_entity_poly.type
_entity_poly.pdbx_seq_one_letter_code
_entity_poly.pdbx_strand_id
1 'polypeptide(L)'
;MVTSSRGFYRLIPEVRTNIVMAKEKARTIDDVAGIPGRITVHKTEVFACREPDYGASSHLARLIIEIRKYDPSLRSAINLKYDEKIIEICDGMGLRVSYYDRRKEPENIKEEEGATIPWGVKVAIKRIGRVPDVIYHKGDWGKEPMIILLAADAIEAAKTAIKIGEKYSGG
;
A
#
# COMPACT_ATOMS: atom_id res chain seq x y z
N MET A 1 8.31 -13.88 5.72
CA MET A 1 9.12 -13.32 4.60
C MET A 1 9.60 -11.92 4.93
N VAL A 2 8.72 -10.92 5.00
CA VAL A 2 9.12 -9.52 5.33
C VAL A 2 9.77 -9.37 6.71
N THR A 3 9.32 -10.15 7.70
CA THR A 3 9.89 -10.17 9.07
C THR A 3 11.32 -10.69 9.15
N SER A 4 11.77 -11.42 8.14
CA SER A 4 13.11 -12.04 8.08
C SER A 4 14.03 -11.37 7.05
N SER A 5 13.57 -10.30 6.41
CA SER A 5 14.30 -9.60 5.35
C SER A 5 15.23 -8.53 5.92
N ARG A 6 16.44 -8.45 5.38
CA ARG A 6 17.36 -7.33 5.66
C ARG A 6 16.86 -6.08 4.95
N GLY A 7 16.79 -4.96 5.66
CA GLY A 7 16.46 -3.65 5.09
C GLY A 7 14.97 -3.30 5.04
N PHE A 8 14.05 -4.28 5.05
CA PHE A 8 12.60 -4.01 5.04
C PHE A 8 12.16 -3.12 6.20
N TYR A 9 12.81 -3.23 7.36
CA TYR A 9 12.56 -2.38 8.53
C TYR A 9 12.63 -0.87 8.23
N ARG A 10 13.45 -0.48 7.23
CA ARG A 10 13.60 0.92 6.81
C ARG A 10 12.42 1.42 5.99
N LEU A 11 11.54 0.55 5.52
CA LEU A 11 10.37 0.89 4.72
C LEU A 11 9.10 1.03 5.57
N ILE A 12 9.16 0.74 6.87
CA ILE A 12 7.99 0.77 7.74
C ILE A 12 7.68 2.23 8.12
N PRO A 13 6.45 2.74 7.85
CA PRO A 13 6.02 4.08 8.26
C PRO A 13 5.66 4.14 9.75
N GLU A 14 5.41 5.34 10.28
CA GLU A 14 4.98 5.54 11.67
C GLU A 14 3.61 4.89 11.93
N VAL A 15 2.69 4.96 10.96
CA VAL A 15 1.42 4.23 11.02
C VAL A 15 1.57 2.71 10.85
N ARG A 16 2.80 2.19 10.70
CA ARG A 16 3.14 0.79 10.48
C ARG A 16 2.68 0.25 9.12
N THR A 17 3.27 -0.86 8.70
CA THR A 17 2.95 -1.51 7.43
C THR A 17 1.90 -2.59 7.63
N ASN A 18 0.93 -2.67 6.73
CA ASN A 18 0.08 -3.83 6.58
C ASN A 18 0.24 -4.38 5.16
N ILE A 19 0.08 -5.69 5.05
CA ILE A 19 -0.03 -6.41 3.77
C ILE A 19 -1.39 -7.08 3.76
N VAL A 20 -2.13 -6.92 2.67
CA VAL A 20 -3.49 -7.45 2.55
C VAL A 20 -3.64 -8.34 1.33
N MET A 21 -4.59 -9.28 1.38
CA MET A 21 -4.97 -10.11 0.24
C MET A 21 -6.48 -10.31 0.20
N ALA A 22 -7.10 -9.93 -0.91
CA ALA A 22 -8.51 -10.13 -1.18
C ALA A 22 -8.79 -11.55 -1.71
N LYS A 23 -9.95 -12.11 -1.34
CA LYS A 23 -10.54 -13.24 -2.07
C LYS A 23 -10.82 -12.87 -3.53
N GLU A 24 -10.90 -13.86 -4.42
CA GLU A 24 -11.18 -13.67 -5.85
C GLU A 24 -12.45 -12.88 -6.11
N LYS A 25 -13.47 -13.09 -5.29
CA LYS A 25 -14.79 -12.47 -5.39
C LYS A 25 -15.05 -11.52 -4.22
N ALA A 26 -14.00 -10.94 -3.63
CA ALA A 26 -14.14 -10.04 -2.48
C ALA A 26 -15.04 -8.84 -2.80
N ARG A 27 -15.99 -8.54 -1.92
CA ARG A 27 -16.95 -7.44 -2.04
C ARG A 27 -16.85 -6.46 -0.88
N THR A 28 -16.54 -6.95 0.31
CA THR A 28 -16.44 -6.15 1.53
C THR A 28 -15.05 -6.28 2.14
N ILE A 29 -14.76 -5.45 3.13
CA ILE A 29 -13.48 -5.49 3.88
C ILE A 29 -13.28 -6.85 4.56
N ASP A 30 -14.36 -7.55 4.90
CA ASP A 30 -14.34 -8.89 5.52
C ASP A 30 -13.92 -9.99 4.53
N ASP A 31 -13.85 -9.69 3.23
CA ASP A 31 -13.28 -10.60 2.23
C ASP A 31 -11.78 -10.37 1.99
N VAL A 32 -11.16 -9.49 2.77
CA VAL A 32 -9.75 -9.13 2.66
C VAL A 32 -9.03 -9.52 3.94
N ALA A 33 -8.07 -10.44 3.81
CA ALA A 33 -7.17 -10.79 4.91
C ALA A 33 -6.08 -9.72 5.04
N GLY A 34 -5.71 -9.37 6.26
CA GLY A 34 -4.58 -8.49 6.57
C GLY A 34 -3.98 -8.84 7.92
N ILE A 35 -2.91 -8.16 8.33
CA ILE A 35 -2.26 -8.41 9.63
C ILE A 35 -2.94 -7.58 10.74
N PRO A 36 -3.61 -8.19 11.73
CA PRO A 36 -4.13 -7.48 12.89
C PRO A 36 -2.99 -6.81 13.66
N GLY A 37 -3.17 -5.53 14.05
CA GLY A 37 -2.13 -4.76 14.73
C GLY A 37 -0.96 -4.30 13.84
N ARG A 38 -0.95 -4.73 12.56
CA ARG A 38 0.06 -4.39 11.53
C ARG A 38 1.44 -5.01 11.79
N ILE A 39 2.33 -4.82 10.84
CA ILE A 39 3.76 -5.16 10.90
C ILE A 39 4.52 -3.93 11.38
N THR A 40 5.27 -4.08 12.46
CA THR A 40 6.03 -3.00 13.10
C THR A 40 7.52 -3.33 13.15
N VAL A 41 8.33 -2.36 13.53
CA VAL A 41 9.77 -2.49 13.75
C VAL A 41 10.15 -2.11 15.17
N HIS A 42 11.12 -2.83 15.75
CA HIS A 42 11.93 -2.35 16.86
C HIS A 42 13.41 -2.43 16.46
N LYS A 43 14.10 -1.28 16.41
CA LYS A 43 15.45 -1.14 15.85
C LYS A 43 15.52 -1.63 14.40
N THR A 44 15.96 -2.87 14.18
CA THR A 44 16.07 -3.52 12.86
C THR A 44 15.19 -4.76 12.76
N GLU A 45 14.54 -5.16 13.84
CA GLU A 45 13.71 -6.36 13.90
C GLU A 45 12.28 -6.03 13.49
N VAL A 46 11.78 -6.75 12.49
CA VAL A 46 10.44 -6.57 11.94
C VAL A 46 9.57 -7.71 12.43
N PHE A 47 8.41 -7.39 13.01
CA PHE A 47 7.50 -8.41 13.53
C PHE A 47 6.03 -8.03 13.34
N ALA A 48 5.21 -9.08 13.27
CA ALA A 48 3.75 -9.01 13.29
C ALA A 48 3.28 -9.65 14.60
N CYS A 49 2.36 -9.01 15.32
CA CYS A 49 1.90 -9.51 16.61
C CYS A 49 0.92 -10.68 16.49
N ARG A 50 0.25 -10.81 15.34
CA ARG A 50 -0.81 -11.80 15.08
C ARG A 50 -0.70 -12.32 13.66
N GLU A 51 -1.25 -13.50 13.44
CA GLU A 51 -1.43 -14.09 12.10
C GLU A 51 -2.47 -13.29 11.28
N PRO A 52 -2.47 -13.40 9.95
CA PRO A 52 -3.44 -12.72 9.11
C PRO A 52 -4.88 -13.11 9.45
N ASP A 53 -5.79 -12.13 9.42
CA ASP A 53 -7.22 -12.34 9.65
C ASP A 53 -8.06 -11.48 8.69
N TYR A 54 -9.27 -11.93 8.41
CA TYR A 54 -10.22 -11.21 7.55
C TYR A 54 -10.75 -9.96 8.25
N GLY A 55 -10.91 -8.87 7.52
CA GLY A 55 -11.37 -7.59 8.08
C GLY A 55 -10.35 -6.87 8.97
N ALA A 56 -9.15 -7.42 9.15
CA ALA A 56 -8.11 -6.87 10.02
C ALA A 56 -7.52 -5.52 9.57
N SER A 57 -7.77 -5.11 8.32
CA SER A 57 -7.24 -3.87 7.74
C SER A 57 -8.33 -3.09 7.02
N SER A 58 -8.79 -1.99 7.60
CA SER A 58 -9.86 -1.19 7.01
C SER A 58 -9.39 -0.38 5.78
N HIS A 59 -8.25 0.30 5.89
CA HIS A 59 -7.77 1.22 4.84
C HIS A 59 -7.31 0.49 3.57
N LEU A 60 -6.39 -0.48 3.71
CA LEU A 60 -5.87 -1.22 2.57
C LEU A 60 -6.92 -2.15 1.96
N ALA A 61 -7.87 -2.69 2.75
CA ALA A 61 -8.97 -3.48 2.20
C ALA A 61 -9.89 -2.65 1.30
N ARG A 62 -10.30 -1.45 1.74
CA ARG A 62 -11.08 -0.54 0.87
C ARG A 62 -10.34 -0.20 -0.41
N LEU A 63 -9.03 0.04 -0.31
CA LEU A 63 -8.20 0.33 -1.48
C LEU A 63 -8.15 -0.83 -2.45
N ILE A 64 -7.88 -2.05 -1.98
CA ILE A 64 -7.77 -3.21 -2.88
C ILE A 64 -9.13 -3.60 -3.48
N ILE A 65 -10.23 -3.40 -2.74
CA ILE A 65 -11.58 -3.57 -3.28
C ILE A 65 -11.86 -2.56 -4.40
N GLU A 66 -11.46 -1.30 -4.22
CA GLU A 66 -11.61 -0.28 -5.26
C GLU A 66 -10.75 -0.58 -6.48
N ILE A 67 -9.46 -0.90 -6.30
CA ILE A 67 -8.54 -1.25 -7.39
C ILE A 67 -9.10 -2.41 -8.23
N ARG A 68 -9.67 -3.43 -7.58
CA ARG A 68 -10.26 -4.60 -8.25
C ARG A 68 -11.46 -4.29 -9.14
N LYS A 69 -12.08 -3.12 -9.02
CA LYS A 69 -13.11 -2.66 -9.98
C LYS A 69 -12.51 -2.31 -11.34
N TYR A 70 -11.22 -1.96 -11.38
CA TYR A 70 -10.49 -1.57 -12.60
C TYR A 70 -9.58 -2.69 -13.10
N ASP A 71 -8.94 -3.43 -12.18
CA ASP A 71 -8.11 -4.60 -12.50
C ASP A 71 -8.33 -5.72 -11.47
N PRO A 72 -9.19 -6.72 -11.77
CA PRO A 72 -9.46 -7.82 -10.87
C PRO A 72 -8.27 -8.76 -10.61
N SER A 73 -7.21 -8.69 -11.42
CA SER A 73 -6.01 -9.53 -11.25
C SER A 73 -5.18 -9.11 -10.05
N LEU A 74 -5.24 -7.83 -9.66
CA LEU A 74 -4.56 -7.29 -8.48
C LEU A 74 -5.39 -7.55 -7.24
N ARG A 75 -4.93 -8.45 -6.37
CA ARG A 75 -5.64 -8.83 -5.14
C ARG A 75 -4.89 -8.51 -3.88
N SER A 76 -3.68 -7.97 -3.96
CA SER A 76 -2.88 -7.62 -2.80
C SER A 76 -2.38 -6.19 -2.84
N ALA A 77 -2.18 -5.63 -1.65
CA ALA A 77 -1.54 -4.35 -1.46
C ALA A 77 -0.67 -4.38 -0.20
N ILE A 78 0.45 -3.65 -0.22
CA ILE A 78 1.30 -3.39 0.95
C ILE A 78 1.62 -1.90 1.03
N ASN A 79 1.46 -1.31 2.22
CA ASN A 79 1.84 0.09 2.42
C ASN A 79 3.26 0.21 2.99
N LEU A 80 4.01 1.17 2.45
CA LEU A 80 5.38 1.48 2.80
C LEU A 80 5.44 2.98 3.14
N LYS A 81 6.47 3.37 3.88
CA LYS A 81 6.78 4.79 4.10
C LYS A 81 6.98 5.48 2.76
N TYR A 82 6.65 6.75 2.72
CA TYR A 82 7.01 7.59 1.60
C TYR A 82 8.43 8.11 1.74
N ASP A 83 9.18 8.00 0.66
CA ASP A 83 10.50 8.59 0.45
C ASP A 83 10.69 8.74 -1.06
N GLU A 84 11.21 9.87 -1.52
CA GLU A 84 11.43 10.12 -2.95
C GLU A 84 12.42 9.11 -3.54
N LYS A 85 13.42 8.67 -2.77
CA LYS A 85 14.36 7.61 -3.17
C LYS A 85 13.66 6.27 -3.38
N ILE A 86 12.61 5.96 -2.61
CA ILE A 86 11.82 4.73 -2.82
C ILE A 86 11.05 4.82 -4.14
N ILE A 87 10.53 5.99 -4.49
CA ILE A 87 9.85 6.21 -5.77
C ILE A 87 10.82 6.02 -6.94
N GLU A 88 12.00 6.62 -6.86
CA GLU A 88 13.06 6.44 -7.87
C GLU A 88 13.48 4.97 -8.02
N ILE A 89 13.58 4.23 -6.92
CA ILE A 89 13.84 2.79 -6.94
C ILE A 89 12.71 2.04 -7.66
N CYS A 90 11.45 2.39 -7.40
CA CYS A 90 10.30 1.76 -8.06
C CYS A 90 10.32 2.03 -9.58
N ASP A 91 10.55 3.28 -9.98
CA ASP A 91 10.68 3.65 -11.40
C ASP A 91 11.86 2.91 -12.06
N GLY A 92 13.02 2.84 -11.40
CA GLY A 92 14.19 2.10 -11.88
C GLY A 92 14.00 0.57 -11.92
N MET A 93 13.01 0.03 -11.20
CA MET A 93 12.59 -1.36 -11.29
C MET A 93 11.58 -1.61 -12.42
N GLY A 94 11.17 -0.57 -13.16
CA GLY A 94 10.17 -0.64 -14.21
C GLY A 94 8.73 -0.72 -13.69
N LEU A 95 8.51 -0.42 -12.41
CA LEU A 95 7.17 -0.36 -11.84
C LEU A 95 6.48 0.91 -12.32
N ARG A 96 5.19 0.81 -12.66
CA ARG A 96 4.38 1.97 -13.04
C ARG A 96 3.98 2.72 -11.78
N VAL A 97 4.59 3.87 -11.56
CA VAL A 97 4.27 4.73 -10.42
C VAL A 97 3.23 5.78 -10.82
N SER A 98 2.21 5.95 -9.98
CA SER A 98 1.26 7.05 -10.06
C SER A 98 0.97 7.62 -8.66
N TYR A 99 0.27 8.75 -8.61
CA TYR A 99 -0.02 9.43 -7.36
C TYR A 99 -1.31 10.24 -7.40
N TYR A 100 -1.77 10.60 -6.21
CA TYR A 100 -2.79 11.63 -6.00
C TYR A 100 -2.33 12.61 -4.92
N ASP A 101 -2.84 13.84 -4.99
CA ASP A 101 -2.50 14.92 -4.06
C ASP A 101 -3.71 15.24 -3.20
N ARG A 102 -3.68 14.88 -1.91
CA ARG A 102 -4.78 15.08 -0.95
C ARG A 102 -5.22 16.55 -0.83
N ARG A 103 -4.35 17.50 -1.17
CA ARG A 103 -4.71 18.94 -1.19
C ARG A 103 -5.68 19.29 -2.31
N LYS A 104 -5.78 18.45 -3.34
CA LYS A 104 -6.71 18.58 -4.48
C LYS A 104 -7.99 17.74 -4.31
N GLU A 105 -8.14 17.07 -3.17
CA GLU A 105 -9.34 16.32 -2.84
C GLU A 105 -10.52 17.29 -2.63
N PRO A 106 -11.66 17.10 -3.34
CA PRO A 106 -12.84 17.94 -3.16
C PRO A 106 -13.34 17.92 -1.72
N GLU A 107 -13.85 19.05 -1.24
CA GLU A 107 -14.26 19.23 0.16
C GLU A 107 -15.36 18.24 0.57
N ASN A 108 -16.34 18.01 -0.31
CA ASN A 108 -17.40 17.01 -0.11
C ASN A 108 -16.87 15.56 0.01
N ILE A 109 -15.70 15.25 -0.56
CA ILE A 109 -15.05 13.94 -0.43
C ILE A 109 -14.22 13.88 0.86
N LYS A 110 -13.63 15.00 1.30
CA LYS A 110 -12.90 15.08 2.56
C LYS A 110 -13.82 14.87 3.78
N GLU A 111 -15.04 15.36 3.69
CA GLU A 111 -16.05 15.24 4.76
C GLU A 111 -16.68 13.83 4.84
N GLU A 112 -16.71 13.09 3.74
CA GLU A 112 -17.29 11.75 3.68
C GLU A 112 -16.26 10.69 4.12
N GLU A 113 -16.56 9.99 5.23
CA GLU A 113 -15.65 8.99 5.76
C GLU A 113 -15.40 7.85 4.77
N GLY A 114 -14.13 7.70 4.37
CA GLY A 114 -13.69 6.64 3.46
C GLY A 114 -13.75 6.98 1.97
N ALA A 115 -14.31 8.14 1.59
CA ALA A 115 -14.41 8.55 0.19
C ALA A 115 -13.06 8.95 -0.45
N THR A 116 -12.06 9.30 0.35
CA THR A 116 -10.69 9.59 -0.12
C THR A 116 -10.07 8.45 -0.91
N ILE A 117 -10.35 7.20 -0.53
CA ILE A 117 -9.72 6.03 -1.17
C ILE A 117 -10.24 5.86 -2.60
N PRO A 118 -11.57 5.74 -2.85
CA PRO A 118 -12.12 5.74 -4.21
C PRO A 118 -11.63 6.89 -5.08
N TRP A 119 -11.64 8.10 -4.52
CA TRP A 119 -11.19 9.28 -5.24
C TRP A 119 -9.69 9.20 -5.61
N GLY A 120 -8.83 8.87 -4.65
CA GLY A 120 -7.39 8.78 -4.85
C GLY A 120 -7.00 7.70 -5.86
N VAL A 121 -7.64 6.53 -5.81
CA VAL A 121 -7.47 5.46 -6.80
C VAL A 121 -7.85 5.95 -8.20
N LYS A 122 -9.03 6.57 -8.35
CA LYS A 122 -9.49 7.09 -9.63
C LYS A 122 -8.55 8.15 -10.21
N VAL A 123 -8.05 9.06 -9.36
CA VAL A 123 -7.07 10.09 -9.77
C VAL A 123 -5.77 9.44 -10.23
N ALA A 124 -5.22 8.50 -9.46
CA ALA A 124 -3.98 7.82 -9.79
C ALA A 124 -4.09 7.03 -11.10
N ILE A 125 -5.20 6.31 -11.33
CA ILE A 125 -5.46 5.58 -12.58
C ILE A 125 -5.59 6.54 -13.76
N LYS A 126 -6.42 7.59 -13.63
CA LYS A 126 -6.66 8.56 -14.70
C LYS A 126 -5.37 9.25 -15.15
N ARG A 127 -4.44 9.49 -14.22
CA ARG A 127 -3.16 10.16 -14.50
C ARG A 127 -2.29 9.42 -15.51
N ILE A 128 -2.31 8.08 -15.50
CA ILE A 128 -1.48 7.24 -16.38
C ILE A 128 -2.30 6.36 -17.35
N GLY A 129 -3.63 6.51 -17.33
CA GLY A 129 -4.57 5.81 -18.21
C GLY A 129 -4.75 4.31 -17.94
N ARG A 130 -4.19 3.78 -16.84
CA ARG A 130 -4.25 2.37 -16.46
C ARG A 130 -4.00 2.19 -14.96
N VAL A 131 -4.23 0.99 -14.43
CA VAL A 131 -3.90 0.70 -13.02
C VAL A 131 -2.37 0.68 -12.83
N PRO A 132 -1.83 1.50 -11.91
CA PRO A 132 -0.39 1.51 -11.59
C PRO A 132 0.01 0.29 -10.76
N ASP A 133 1.31 0.02 -10.69
CA ASP A 133 1.87 -0.95 -9.74
C ASP A 133 2.10 -0.29 -8.37
N VAL A 134 2.37 1.02 -8.35
CA VAL A 134 2.62 1.81 -7.13
C VAL A 134 1.76 3.08 -7.14
N ILE A 135 1.05 3.32 -6.03
CA ILE A 135 0.31 4.57 -5.77
C ILE A 135 0.93 5.25 -4.56
N TYR A 136 1.23 6.54 -4.65
CA TYR A 136 1.65 7.32 -3.48
C TYR A 136 0.85 8.61 -3.27
N HIS A 137 0.95 9.17 -2.07
CA HIS A 137 0.54 10.54 -1.76
C HIS A 137 1.51 11.19 -0.78
N LYS A 138 1.72 12.50 -0.91
CA LYS A 138 2.63 13.29 -0.03
C LYS A 138 1.98 13.71 1.30
N GLY A 139 1.02 12.92 1.79
CA GLY A 139 0.26 13.24 3.01
C GLY A 139 -0.65 14.46 2.89
N ASP A 140 -1.18 14.89 4.03
CA ASP A 140 -1.89 16.16 4.26
C ASP A 140 -1.82 16.45 5.78
N TRP A 141 -2.41 17.55 6.26
CA TRP A 141 -2.49 17.82 7.70
C TRP A 141 -3.07 16.62 8.47
N GLY A 142 -2.29 16.07 9.41
CA GLY A 142 -2.66 14.88 10.19
C GLY A 142 -2.70 13.56 9.41
N LYS A 143 -2.19 13.52 8.17
CA LYS A 143 -2.11 12.30 7.35
C LYS A 143 -0.67 12.06 6.89
N GLU A 144 -0.06 10.99 7.38
CA GLU A 144 1.30 10.59 7.00
C GLU A 144 1.39 10.33 5.47
N PRO A 145 2.43 10.83 4.78
CA PRO A 145 2.77 10.43 3.41
C PRO A 145 2.94 8.91 3.27
N MET A 146 2.46 8.34 2.16
CA MET A 146 2.43 6.87 2.02
C MET A 146 2.67 6.41 0.60
N ILE A 147 3.34 5.26 0.47
CA ILE A 147 3.48 4.48 -0.76
C ILE A 147 2.65 3.21 -0.60
N ILE A 148 1.95 2.81 -1.65
CA ILE A 148 1.12 1.61 -1.70
C ILE A 148 1.52 0.83 -2.94
N LEU A 149 2.09 -0.35 -2.73
CA LEU A 149 2.48 -1.28 -3.78
C LEU A 149 1.34 -2.28 -3.98
N LEU A 150 0.89 -2.43 -5.22
CA LEU A 150 -0.15 -3.35 -5.67
C LEU A 150 0.50 -4.60 -6.29
N ALA A 151 -0.13 -5.76 -6.11
CA ALA A 151 0.34 -7.01 -6.69
C ALA A 151 -0.81 -8.00 -6.91
N ALA A 152 -0.55 -9.07 -7.68
CA ALA A 152 -1.53 -10.13 -7.89
C ALA A 152 -1.82 -10.89 -6.59
N ASP A 153 -0.80 -11.09 -5.74
CA ASP A 153 -0.93 -11.76 -4.45
C ASP A 153 0.05 -11.19 -3.39
N ALA A 154 -0.15 -11.61 -2.13
CA ALA A 154 0.65 -11.13 -1.01
C ALA A 154 2.11 -11.61 -1.04
N ILE A 155 2.41 -12.71 -1.73
CA ILE A 155 3.78 -13.21 -1.87
C ILE A 155 4.54 -12.29 -2.83
N GLU A 156 3.93 -11.94 -3.96
CA GLU A 156 4.49 -10.99 -4.91
C GLU A 156 4.68 -9.60 -4.29
N ALA A 157 3.66 -9.08 -3.60
CA ALA A 157 3.76 -7.81 -2.87
C ALA A 157 4.93 -7.82 -1.87
N ALA A 158 5.05 -8.88 -1.07
CA ALA A 158 6.15 -9.05 -0.12
C ALA A 158 7.51 -9.13 -0.81
N LYS A 159 7.66 -9.93 -1.87
CA LYS A 159 8.92 -10.07 -2.62
C LYS A 159 9.36 -8.75 -3.24
N THR A 160 8.45 -8.01 -3.84
CA THR A 160 8.75 -6.73 -4.46
C THR A 160 9.13 -5.68 -3.42
N ALA A 161 8.41 -5.62 -2.29
CA ALA A 161 8.77 -4.71 -1.19
C ALA A 161 10.13 -5.05 -0.55
N ILE A 162 10.49 -6.33 -0.45
CA ILE A 162 11.82 -6.76 0.01
C ILE A 162 12.91 -6.26 -0.95
N LYS A 163 12.74 -6.43 -2.27
CA LYS A 163 13.69 -5.93 -3.28
C LYS A 163 13.86 -4.40 -3.21
N ILE A 164 12.77 -3.67 -2.98
CA ILE A 164 12.81 -2.22 -2.75
C ILE A 164 13.66 -1.92 -1.50
N GLY A 165 13.47 -2.66 -0.41
CA GLY A 165 14.20 -2.47 0.85
C GLY A 165 15.70 -2.75 0.73
N GLU A 166 16.06 -3.78 -0.04
CA GLU A 166 17.45 -4.11 -0.36
C GLU A 166 18.13 -2.98 -1.14
N LYS A 167 17.47 -2.48 -2.20
CA LYS A 167 17.98 -1.36 -3.00
C LYS A 167 18.07 -0.07 -2.20
N TYR A 168 17.10 0.20 -1.34
CA TYR A 168 17.08 1.38 -0.48
C TYR A 168 18.18 1.35 0.60
N SER A 169 18.61 0.15 1.02
CA SER A 169 19.69 -0.03 2.00
C SER A 169 21.08 -0.08 1.38
N GLY A 170 21.18 -0.41 0.09
CA GLY A 170 22.45 -0.57 -0.64
C GLY A 170 22.95 0.66 -1.38
N GLY A 171 22.21 1.78 -1.34
CA GLY A 171 22.64 3.07 -1.86
C GLY A 171 22.46 4.16 -0.82
#